data_AF-A0A969KNS5-F1
#
_entry.id   AF-A0A969KNS5-F1
#
_cell.length_a   1.000
_cell.length_b   1.000
_cell.length_c   1.000
_cell.angle_alpha   90.00
_cell.angle_beta   90.00
_cell.angle_gamma   90.00
#
_symmetry.space_group_name_H-M   'P 1'
#
loop_
_entity.id
_entity.type
_entity.pdbx_description
1 polymer ?
#
loop_
_entity_poly.entity_id
_entity_poly.type
_entity_poly.pdbx_seq_one_letter_code
_entity_poly.pdbx_strand_id
1 'polypeptide(L)'
;MQAANSEGGQAMLKRGHKLKVGESGIVGFVARFGSPRIALDVGLDAVFFNNPDLPATRSEMALPLKLRDVVIGVLDVQSEKPGAFLEDDANTLSILADQIAIAIDNARLFSQTQQTLVEVQTLYRQNLQESWKSFSREEGMVGYIQSLGSGKKITETIGSTEIQQVLNRGETLVAQPNGKDTESTIIVPIKLRGQVIGVMRIQAPEQDKQWTANEINLSQAVSERLSLALENARLIQESQRQVIKEQAISEITGKIGSSINLENVLQTAVEELGRSIPGSEVIIKLKKKM
;
A
#
# COMPACT_ATOMS: atom_id res chain seq x y z
N MET A 1 -18.22 0.91 -14.49
CA MET A 1 -18.85 2.24 -14.30
C MET A 1 -19.96 2.35 -15.32
N GLN A 2 -21.13 2.88 -14.95
CA GLN A 2 -22.26 3.10 -15.86
C GLN A 2 -22.80 4.50 -15.58
N ALA A 3 -23.27 5.21 -16.61
CA ALA A 3 -23.83 6.55 -16.50
C ALA A 3 -24.97 6.73 -17.49
N ALA A 4 -25.98 7.52 -17.12
CA ALA A 4 -27.13 7.80 -17.96
C ALA A 4 -27.63 9.24 -17.68
N ASN A 5 -28.05 9.93 -18.74
CA ASN A 5 -28.55 11.31 -18.67
C ASN A 5 -30.09 11.39 -18.66
N SER A 6 -30.81 10.36 -19.11
CA SER A 6 -32.27 10.30 -19.10
C SER A 6 -32.82 9.73 -17.79
N GLU A 7 -34.04 10.13 -17.41
CA GLU A 7 -34.72 9.59 -16.22
C GLU A 7 -34.87 8.06 -16.30
N GLY A 8 -35.28 7.54 -17.46
CA GLY A 8 -35.39 6.11 -17.73
C GLY A 8 -34.06 5.37 -17.60
N GLY A 9 -32.98 5.92 -18.16
CA GLY A 9 -31.64 5.36 -18.04
C GLY A 9 -31.15 5.36 -16.57
N GLN A 10 -31.41 6.42 -15.81
CA GLN A 10 -31.09 6.45 -14.38
C GLN A 10 -31.89 5.43 -13.57
N ALA A 11 -33.17 5.21 -13.90
CA ALA A 11 -33.99 4.16 -13.28
C ALA A 11 -33.41 2.76 -13.56
N MET A 12 -32.98 2.50 -14.80
CA MET A 12 -32.29 1.27 -15.18
C MET A 12 -31.00 1.03 -14.37
N LEU A 13 -30.20 2.07 -14.15
CA LEU A 13 -28.99 1.97 -13.33
C LEU A 13 -29.31 1.64 -11.87
N LYS A 14 -30.31 2.30 -11.28
CA LYS A 14 -30.72 2.07 -9.88
C LYS A 14 -31.18 0.64 -9.62
N ARG A 15 -31.87 0.02 -10.59
CA ARG A 15 -32.30 -1.39 -10.48
C ARG A 15 -31.23 -2.40 -10.91
N GLY A 16 -30.03 -1.95 -11.26
CA GLY A 16 -28.93 -2.82 -11.68
C GLY A 16 -29.23 -3.57 -12.98
N HIS A 17 -29.89 -2.92 -13.94
CA HIS A 17 -30.22 -3.51 -15.23
C HIS A 17 -28.97 -4.06 -15.93
N LYS A 18 -29.06 -5.30 -16.44
CA LYS A 18 -27.98 -6.00 -17.13
C LYS A 18 -28.50 -6.62 -18.41
N LEU A 19 -27.70 -6.52 -19.46
CA LEU A 19 -27.92 -7.17 -20.75
C LEU A 19 -26.86 -8.25 -20.95
N LYS A 20 -27.25 -9.34 -21.62
CA LYS A 20 -26.28 -10.35 -22.04
C LYS A 20 -25.53 -9.88 -23.29
N VAL A 21 -24.21 -9.96 -23.24
CA VAL A 21 -23.34 -9.60 -24.36
C VAL A 21 -23.62 -10.52 -25.55
N GLY A 22 -23.93 -9.92 -26.70
CA GLY A 22 -24.17 -10.60 -27.98
C GLY A 22 -25.48 -11.37 -28.14
N GLU A 23 -26.35 -11.39 -27.13
CA GLU A 23 -27.61 -12.13 -27.16
C GLU A 23 -28.85 -11.20 -27.17
N SER A 24 -28.71 -9.93 -26.77
CA SER A 24 -29.86 -9.04 -26.57
C SER A 24 -29.53 -7.60 -26.91
N GLY A 25 -30.41 -6.96 -27.68
CA GLY A 25 -30.31 -5.54 -28.01
C GLY A 25 -29.15 -5.19 -28.93
N ILE A 26 -29.19 -3.99 -29.49
CA ILE A 26 -28.05 -3.50 -30.28
C ILE A 26 -26.84 -3.22 -29.37
N VAL A 27 -27.05 -2.78 -28.13
CA VAL A 27 -25.99 -2.61 -27.13
C VAL A 27 -25.22 -3.91 -26.90
N GLY A 28 -25.92 -5.04 -26.73
CA GLY A 28 -25.28 -6.35 -26.56
C GLY A 28 -24.51 -6.79 -27.81
N PHE A 29 -25.06 -6.52 -29.00
CA PHE A 29 -24.37 -6.76 -30.27
C PHE A 29 -23.07 -5.97 -30.37
N VAL A 30 -23.11 -4.65 -30.14
CA VAL A 30 -21.93 -3.77 -30.21
C VAL A 30 -20.89 -4.17 -29.15
N ALA A 31 -21.31 -4.55 -27.95
CA ALA A 31 -20.42 -5.04 -26.91
C ALA A 31 -19.64 -6.31 -27.34
N ARG A 32 -20.26 -7.19 -28.14
CA ARG A 32 -19.64 -8.44 -28.61
C ARG A 32 -18.75 -8.24 -29.84
N PHE A 33 -19.27 -7.53 -30.83
CA PHE A 33 -18.64 -7.45 -32.16
C PHE A 33 -17.81 -6.19 -32.35
N GLY A 34 -17.96 -5.20 -31.48
CA GLY A 34 -17.20 -3.95 -31.53
C GLY A 34 -17.44 -3.15 -32.80
N SER A 35 -18.59 -3.26 -33.45
CA SER A 35 -18.93 -2.46 -34.64
C SER A 35 -20.11 -1.56 -34.33
N PRO A 36 -20.11 -0.27 -34.70
CA PRO A 36 -21.26 0.62 -34.59
C PRO A 36 -22.54 -0.02 -35.15
N ARG A 37 -23.68 0.25 -34.51
CA ARG A 37 -24.99 -0.19 -35.02
C ARG A 37 -26.05 0.87 -34.76
N ILE A 38 -26.88 1.11 -35.76
CA ILE A 38 -28.08 1.95 -35.69
C ILE A 38 -29.31 1.04 -35.77
N ALA A 39 -30.29 1.24 -34.89
CA ALA A 39 -31.60 0.61 -34.95
C ALA A 39 -32.66 1.65 -35.35
N LEU A 40 -33.53 1.26 -36.28
CA LEU A 40 -34.65 2.06 -36.76
C LEU A 40 -35.98 1.44 -36.30
N ASP A 41 -37.00 2.27 -36.09
CA ASP A 41 -38.38 1.87 -35.75
C ASP A 41 -39.14 1.24 -36.93
N VAL A 42 -38.48 0.35 -37.68
CA VAL A 42 -39.05 -0.43 -38.78
C VAL A 42 -38.41 -1.82 -38.86
N GLY A 43 -39.18 -2.85 -39.24
CA GLY A 43 -38.65 -4.19 -39.51
C GLY A 43 -38.23 -4.98 -38.26
N LEU A 44 -37.19 -5.82 -38.40
CA LEU A 44 -36.71 -6.73 -37.33
C LEU A 44 -36.10 -6.01 -36.13
N ASP A 45 -35.68 -4.75 -36.29
CA ASP A 45 -35.07 -3.96 -35.22
C ASP A 45 -36.11 -3.34 -34.26
N ALA A 46 -37.40 -3.30 -34.66
CA ALA A 46 -38.49 -2.77 -33.82
C ALA A 46 -38.64 -3.53 -32.48
N VAL A 47 -38.18 -4.78 -32.42
CA VAL A 47 -38.21 -5.63 -31.21
C VAL A 47 -37.22 -5.13 -30.14
N PHE A 48 -36.21 -4.34 -30.51
CA PHE A 48 -35.19 -3.85 -29.58
C PHE A 48 -35.64 -2.66 -28.72
N PHE A 49 -36.72 -1.96 -29.09
CA PHE A 49 -37.25 -0.81 -28.34
C PHE A 49 -38.17 -1.20 -27.17
N ASN A 50 -38.37 -2.48 -26.89
CA ASN A 50 -39.26 -2.94 -25.83
C ASN A 50 -38.59 -2.87 -24.44
N ASN A 51 -38.24 -1.66 -24.01
CA ASN A 51 -37.75 -1.38 -22.67
C ASN A 51 -38.79 -0.55 -21.90
N PRO A 52 -39.40 -1.10 -20.84
CA PRO A 52 -40.41 -0.39 -20.04
C PRO A 52 -39.94 0.94 -19.46
N ASP A 53 -38.64 1.09 -19.23
CA ASP A 53 -38.05 2.32 -18.69
C ASP A 53 -37.82 3.40 -19.76
N LEU A 54 -37.87 3.03 -21.05
CA LEU A 54 -37.58 3.91 -22.19
C LEU A 54 -38.65 3.79 -23.31
N PRO A 55 -39.94 3.93 -22.98
CA PRO A 55 -41.04 3.62 -23.89
C PRO A 55 -41.17 4.59 -25.08
N ALA A 56 -40.55 5.77 -24.98
CA ALA A 56 -40.57 6.79 -26.01
C ALA A 56 -39.47 6.62 -27.07
N THR A 57 -38.57 5.64 -26.93
CA THR A 57 -37.45 5.46 -27.86
C THR A 57 -37.95 4.98 -29.22
N ARG A 58 -37.61 5.72 -30.29
CA ARG A 58 -37.98 5.44 -31.68
C ARG A 58 -36.77 5.32 -32.62
N SER A 59 -35.58 5.61 -32.14
CA SER A 59 -34.32 5.24 -32.79
C SER A 59 -33.20 5.18 -31.76
N GLU A 60 -32.22 4.33 -32.03
CA GLU A 60 -31.10 4.06 -31.12
C GLU A 60 -29.83 3.84 -31.95
N MET A 61 -28.70 4.31 -31.44
CA MET A 61 -27.38 4.09 -32.00
C MET A 61 -26.44 3.66 -30.87
N ALA A 62 -25.80 2.52 -31.05
CA ALA A 62 -24.80 2.00 -30.14
C ALA A 62 -23.41 2.06 -30.79
N LEU A 63 -22.45 2.58 -30.05
CA LEU A 63 -21.07 2.78 -30.47
C LEU A 63 -20.13 2.09 -29.47
N PRO A 64 -19.12 1.34 -29.94
CA PRO A 64 -18.21 0.67 -29.03
C PRO A 64 -17.24 1.69 -28.41
N LEU A 65 -17.03 1.61 -27.10
CA LEU A 65 -15.92 2.29 -26.44
C LEU A 65 -14.70 1.37 -26.51
N LYS A 66 -13.76 1.66 -27.41
CA LYS A 66 -12.61 0.80 -27.69
C LYS A 66 -11.30 1.33 -27.14
N LEU A 67 -10.52 0.42 -26.58
CA LEU A 67 -9.09 0.60 -26.39
C LEU A 67 -8.36 -0.39 -27.29
N ARG A 68 -7.76 0.12 -28.38
CA ARG A 68 -7.21 -0.73 -29.44
C ARG A 68 -8.29 -1.70 -29.94
N ASP A 69 -8.06 -3.01 -29.84
CA ASP A 69 -8.99 -4.04 -30.30
C ASP A 69 -9.96 -4.54 -29.21
N VAL A 70 -9.93 -3.95 -28.01
CA VAL A 70 -10.76 -4.40 -26.87
C VAL A 70 -11.91 -3.42 -26.63
N VAL A 71 -13.14 -3.94 -26.66
CA VAL A 71 -14.34 -3.18 -26.27
C VAL A 71 -14.42 -3.14 -24.73
N ILE A 72 -14.32 -1.94 -24.16
CA ILE A 72 -14.39 -1.72 -22.71
C ILE A 72 -15.76 -1.20 -22.24
N GLY A 73 -16.62 -0.85 -23.19
CA GLY A 73 -17.97 -0.38 -22.93
C GLY A 73 -18.73 -0.08 -24.22
N VAL A 74 -19.95 0.41 -24.09
CA VAL A 74 -20.78 0.84 -25.22
C VAL A 74 -21.37 2.20 -24.87
N LEU A 75 -21.27 3.14 -25.81
CA LEU A 75 -22.01 4.39 -25.79
C LEU A 75 -23.35 4.15 -26.50
N ASP A 76 -24.43 4.28 -25.75
CA ASP A 76 -25.79 4.13 -26.25
C ASP A 76 -26.44 5.51 -26.37
N VAL A 77 -26.97 5.83 -27.55
CA VAL A 77 -27.57 7.12 -27.90
C VAL A 77 -28.96 6.87 -28.45
N GLN A 78 -29.97 7.48 -27.84
CA GLN A 78 -31.38 7.23 -28.13
C GLN A 78 -32.10 8.51 -28.53
N SER A 79 -33.18 8.36 -29.32
CA SER A 79 -34.03 9.46 -29.74
C SER A 79 -35.50 9.03 -29.83
N GLU A 80 -36.39 9.95 -29.48
CA GLU A 80 -37.85 9.78 -29.66
C GLU A 80 -38.31 10.02 -31.11
N LYS A 81 -37.41 10.54 -31.96
CA LYS A 81 -37.70 10.72 -33.38
C LYS A 81 -37.33 9.44 -34.14
N PRO A 82 -38.22 8.88 -34.98
CA PRO A 82 -37.86 7.81 -35.90
C PRO A 82 -36.76 8.28 -36.85
N GLY A 83 -35.77 7.41 -37.13
CA GLY A 83 -34.70 7.70 -38.10
C GLY A 83 -33.83 8.91 -37.76
N ALA A 84 -33.58 9.17 -36.46
CA ALA A 84 -32.82 10.34 -36.03
C ALA A 84 -31.30 10.24 -36.27
N PHE A 85 -30.80 9.06 -36.63
CA PHE A 85 -29.37 8.79 -36.77
C PHE A 85 -29.05 8.28 -38.18
N LEU A 86 -28.04 8.88 -38.79
CA LEU A 86 -27.48 8.51 -40.09
C LEU A 86 -26.07 7.90 -39.93
N GLU A 87 -25.53 7.32 -41.00
CA GLU A 87 -24.17 6.76 -40.97
C GLU A 87 -23.10 7.83 -40.68
N ASP A 88 -23.28 9.06 -41.17
CA ASP A 88 -22.36 10.17 -40.88
C ASP A 88 -22.37 10.57 -39.39
N ASP A 89 -23.51 10.43 -38.71
CA ASP A 89 -23.60 10.62 -37.26
C ASP A 89 -22.81 9.53 -36.53
N ALA A 90 -22.91 8.27 -36.98
CA ALA A 90 -22.14 7.16 -36.42
C ALA A 90 -20.64 7.36 -36.60
N ASN A 91 -20.19 7.86 -37.75
CA ASN A 91 -18.77 8.18 -37.99
C ASN A 91 -18.29 9.28 -37.04
N THR A 92 -19.05 10.36 -36.92
CA THR A 92 -18.70 11.50 -36.06
C THR A 92 -18.67 11.11 -34.59
N LEU A 93 -19.71 10.41 -34.11
CA LEU A 93 -19.81 9.98 -32.73
C LEU A 93 -18.87 8.82 -32.39
N SER A 94 -18.43 8.03 -33.36
CA SER A 94 -17.36 7.03 -33.15
C SER A 94 -16.06 7.69 -32.70
N ILE A 95 -15.71 8.85 -33.28
CA ILE A 95 -14.53 9.61 -32.84
C ILE A 95 -14.68 10.02 -31.37
N LEU A 96 -15.86 10.51 -30.96
CA LEU A 96 -16.13 10.82 -29.56
C LEU A 96 -16.11 9.58 -28.67
N ALA A 97 -16.66 8.45 -29.13
CA ALA A 97 -16.63 7.18 -28.41
C ALA A 97 -15.19 6.71 -28.15
N ASP A 98 -14.29 6.85 -29.13
CA ASP A 98 -12.87 6.55 -28.97
C ASP A 98 -12.21 7.49 -27.94
N GLN A 99 -12.51 8.80 -27.97
CA GLN A 99 -11.99 9.74 -26.97
C GLN A 99 -12.51 9.44 -25.55
N ILE A 100 -13.78 9.06 -25.42
CA ILE A 100 -14.38 8.64 -24.14
C ILE A 100 -13.69 7.37 -23.63
N ALA A 101 -13.41 6.40 -24.50
CA ALA A 101 -12.73 5.17 -24.12
C ALA A 101 -11.32 5.46 -23.55
N ILE A 102 -10.56 6.35 -24.21
CA ILE A 102 -9.25 6.81 -23.73
C ILE A 102 -9.38 7.51 -22.37
N ALA A 103 -10.36 8.40 -22.21
CA ALA A 103 -10.57 9.12 -20.96
C ALA A 103 -10.92 8.18 -19.79
N ILE A 104 -11.76 7.16 -20.04
CA ILE A 104 -12.10 6.13 -19.05
C ILE A 104 -10.85 5.33 -18.66
N ASP A 105 -10.02 4.96 -19.63
CA ASP A 105 -8.77 4.23 -19.35
C ASP A 105 -7.80 5.04 -18.51
N ASN A 106 -7.59 6.32 -18.87
CA ASN A 106 -6.75 7.23 -18.12
C ASN A 106 -7.23 7.38 -16.67
N ALA A 107 -8.54 7.57 -16.46
CA ALA A 107 -9.12 7.67 -15.12
C ALA A 107 -8.95 6.37 -14.32
N ARG A 108 -9.10 5.22 -14.97
CA ARG A 108 -8.88 3.90 -14.36
C ARG A 108 -7.41 3.70 -13.98
N LEU A 109 -6.48 3.94 -14.90
CA LEU A 109 -5.04 3.81 -14.69
C LEU A 109 -4.54 4.75 -13.59
N PHE A 110 -5.04 5.99 -13.57
CA PHE A 110 -4.74 6.94 -12.50
C PHE A 110 -5.23 6.42 -11.15
N SER A 111 -6.49 5.95 -11.07
CA SER A 111 -7.06 5.40 -9.84
C SER A 111 -6.30 4.17 -9.34
N GLN A 112 -5.90 3.27 -10.25
CA GLN A 112 -5.07 2.11 -9.94
C GLN A 112 -3.71 2.53 -9.40
N THR A 113 -3.06 3.50 -10.03
CA THR A 113 -1.76 4.02 -9.58
C THR A 113 -1.85 4.60 -8.18
N GLN A 114 -2.90 5.39 -7.89
CA GLN A 114 -3.14 5.94 -6.56
C GLN A 114 -3.37 4.84 -5.52
N GLN A 115 -4.17 3.82 -5.85
CA GLN A 115 -4.41 2.69 -4.96
C GLN A 115 -3.12 1.91 -4.67
N THR A 116 -2.35 1.56 -5.71
CA THR A 116 -1.07 0.88 -5.56
C THR A 116 -0.08 1.71 -4.73
N LEU A 117 -0.06 3.03 -4.90
CA LEU A 117 0.80 3.90 -4.08
C LEU A 117 0.45 3.80 -2.58
N VAL A 118 -0.85 3.83 -2.25
CA VAL A 118 -1.33 3.67 -0.86
C VAL A 118 -0.98 2.29 -0.29
N GLU A 119 -1.15 1.23 -1.09
CA GLU A 119 -0.80 -0.15 -0.71
C GLU A 119 0.71 -0.28 -0.42
N VAL A 120 1.56 0.20 -1.34
CA VAL A 120 3.02 0.17 -1.18
C VAL A 120 3.47 0.97 0.04
N GLN A 121 2.90 2.16 0.27
CA GLN A 121 3.22 2.97 1.45
C GLN A 121 2.83 2.26 2.76
N THR A 122 1.69 1.57 2.77
CA THR A 122 1.20 0.83 3.93
C THR A 122 2.11 -0.36 4.25
N LEU A 123 2.46 -1.16 3.24
CA LEU A 123 3.38 -2.28 3.38
C LEU A 123 4.76 -1.82 3.84
N TYR A 124 5.28 -0.74 3.25
CA TYR A 124 6.56 -0.16 3.67
C TYR A 124 6.53 0.28 5.13
N ARG A 125 5.47 0.97 5.58
CA ARG A 125 5.31 1.37 6.99
C ARG A 125 5.31 0.17 7.92
N GLN A 126 4.55 -0.87 7.61
CA GLN A 126 4.46 -2.09 8.42
C GLN A 126 5.82 -2.77 8.53
N ASN A 127 6.48 -2.99 7.39
CA ASN A 127 7.81 -3.61 7.36
C ASN A 127 8.84 -2.80 8.16
N LEU A 128 8.82 -1.47 8.05
CA LEU A 128 9.72 -0.61 8.81
C LEU A 128 9.46 -0.73 10.32
N GLN A 129 8.19 -0.66 10.75
CA GLN A 129 7.82 -0.80 12.16
C GLN A 129 8.23 -2.16 12.73
N GLU A 130 8.00 -3.25 12.00
CA GLU A 130 8.41 -4.59 12.40
C GLU A 130 9.94 -4.71 12.51
N SER A 131 10.66 -4.22 11.51
CA SER A 131 12.13 -4.28 11.46
C SER A 131 12.75 -3.53 12.64
N TRP A 132 12.30 -2.30 12.90
CA TRP A 132 12.79 -1.49 14.02
C TRP A 132 12.38 -2.05 15.38
N LYS A 133 11.18 -2.62 15.51
CA LYS A 133 10.72 -3.29 16.73
C LYS A 133 11.51 -4.56 17.02
N SER A 134 11.82 -5.35 15.99
CA SER A 134 12.67 -6.54 16.12
C SER A 134 14.08 -6.15 16.54
N PHE A 135 14.68 -5.19 15.82
CA PHE A 135 16.02 -4.70 16.12
C PHE A 135 16.14 -4.18 17.55
N SER A 136 15.22 -3.33 18.00
CA SER A 136 15.22 -2.79 19.36
C SER A 136 15.12 -3.88 20.44
N ARG A 137 14.31 -4.93 20.21
CA ARG A 137 14.18 -6.07 21.13
C ARG A 137 15.45 -6.91 21.18
N GLU A 138 16.04 -7.21 20.03
CA GLU A 138 17.25 -8.03 19.91
C GLU A 138 18.46 -7.31 20.55
N GLU A 139 18.58 -6.00 20.36
CA GLU A 139 19.66 -5.18 20.94
C GLU A 139 19.44 -4.80 22.41
N GLY A 140 18.27 -5.13 22.99
CA GLY A 140 17.87 -4.71 24.33
C GLY A 140 18.00 -3.20 24.52
N MET A 141 17.65 -2.42 23.49
CA MET A 141 17.90 -0.98 23.44
C MET A 141 16.68 -0.22 22.93
N VAL A 142 16.24 0.77 23.71
CA VAL A 142 15.13 1.66 23.34
C VAL A 142 15.63 3.07 23.00
N GLY A 143 16.80 3.48 23.51
CA GLY A 143 17.42 4.77 23.17
C GLY A 143 18.67 5.09 23.99
N TYR A 144 19.14 6.33 23.90
CA TYR A 144 20.19 6.90 24.74
C TYR A 144 19.68 8.19 25.40
N ILE A 145 20.04 8.39 26.66
CA ILE A 145 19.87 9.68 27.34
C ILE A 145 21.24 10.22 27.72
N GLN A 146 21.44 11.49 27.46
CA GLN A 146 22.63 12.20 27.93
C GLN A 146 22.18 13.41 28.73
N SER A 147 22.44 13.35 30.04
CA SER A 147 22.37 14.51 30.92
C SER A 147 23.80 14.92 31.27
N LEU A 148 24.06 16.23 31.32
CA LEU A 148 25.38 16.87 31.44
C LEU A 148 26.46 15.97 32.09
N GLY A 149 27.38 15.45 31.25
CA GLY A 149 28.58 14.72 31.69
C GLY A 149 28.56 13.19 31.55
N SER A 150 27.41 12.52 31.43
CA SER A 150 27.40 11.06 31.16
C SER A 150 26.21 10.60 30.33
N GLY A 151 26.50 9.86 29.25
CA GLY A 151 25.49 9.17 28.45
C GLY A 151 25.15 7.81 29.06
N LYS A 152 23.86 7.49 29.17
CA LYS A 152 23.39 6.17 29.60
C LYS A 152 22.47 5.58 28.54
N LYS A 153 22.64 4.28 28.29
CA LYS A 153 21.72 3.49 27.46
C LYS A 153 20.38 3.39 28.19
N ILE A 154 19.28 3.60 27.45
CA ILE A 154 17.93 3.43 27.95
C ILE A 154 17.42 2.05 27.52
N THR A 155 17.02 1.27 28.51
CA THR A 155 16.41 -0.07 28.32
C THR A 155 14.89 -0.06 28.49
N GLU A 156 14.32 1.03 29.04
CA GLU A 156 12.88 1.18 29.31
C GLU A 156 12.27 2.37 28.56
N THR A 157 11.00 2.28 28.18
CA THR A 157 10.36 3.36 27.42
C THR A 157 10.08 4.57 28.32
N ILE A 158 10.55 5.76 27.92
CA ILE A 158 10.18 7.01 28.60
C ILE A 158 8.75 7.37 28.20
N GLY A 159 7.80 7.14 29.11
CA GLY A 159 6.40 7.50 28.93
C GLY A 159 6.17 8.98 29.16
N SER A 160 6.15 9.78 28.09
CA SER A 160 5.70 11.18 28.13
C SER A 160 4.58 11.40 27.10
N THR A 161 3.56 12.16 27.48
CA THR A 161 2.41 12.47 26.60
C THR A 161 2.88 13.20 25.34
N GLU A 162 3.86 14.09 25.48
CA GLU A 162 4.47 14.86 24.40
C GLU A 162 5.24 13.95 23.44
N ILE A 163 5.98 12.97 23.95
CA ILE A 163 6.66 11.95 23.13
C ILE A 163 5.63 11.15 22.32
N GLN A 164 4.52 10.73 22.95
CA GLN A 164 3.46 10.00 22.25
C GLN A 164 2.78 10.86 21.17
N GLN A 165 2.60 12.16 21.42
CA GLN A 165 2.07 13.08 20.42
C GLN A 165 3.00 13.18 19.20
N VAL A 166 4.32 13.31 19.42
CA VAL A 166 5.29 13.38 18.31
C VAL A 166 5.40 12.04 17.57
N LEU A 167 5.34 10.91 18.27
CA LEU A 167 5.33 9.59 17.64
C LEU A 167 4.10 9.40 16.74
N ASN A 168 2.93 9.88 17.16
CA ASN A 168 1.68 9.73 16.42
C ASN A 168 1.51 10.74 15.28
N ARG A 169 1.87 12.01 15.51
CA ARG A 169 1.69 13.08 14.53
C ARG A 169 2.88 13.22 13.58
N GLY A 170 4.08 12.88 14.05
CA GLY A 170 5.32 13.14 13.33
C GLY A 170 5.63 14.63 13.18
N GLU A 171 5.18 15.48 14.10
CA GLU A 171 5.46 16.92 14.06
C GLU A 171 6.41 17.29 15.19
N THR A 172 7.33 18.23 14.94
CA THR A 172 8.20 18.75 16.00
C THR A 172 7.35 19.50 17.02
N LEU A 173 7.52 19.17 18.30
CA LEU A 173 6.84 19.82 19.40
C LEU A 173 7.83 20.63 20.23
N VAL A 174 7.49 21.88 20.51
CA VAL A 174 8.21 22.75 21.44
C VAL A 174 7.37 22.87 22.70
N ALA A 175 7.79 22.22 23.78
CA ALA A 175 7.14 22.29 25.07
C ALA A 175 7.73 23.45 25.89
N GLN A 176 6.88 24.38 26.30
CA GLN A 176 7.22 25.44 27.25
C GLN A 176 6.82 25.06 28.68
N PRO A 177 7.45 25.64 29.71
CA PRO A 177 7.11 25.36 31.10
C PRO A 177 5.67 25.75 31.42
N ASN A 178 4.87 24.81 31.91
CA ASN A 178 3.50 25.09 32.39
C ASN A 178 3.45 25.14 33.93
N GLY A 179 4.34 25.92 34.54
CA GLY A 179 4.29 26.29 35.97
C GLY A 179 4.57 25.18 36.98
N LYS A 180 4.88 23.96 36.55
CA LYS A 180 5.38 22.85 37.38
C LYS A 180 6.48 22.11 36.62
N ASP A 181 7.73 22.28 37.05
CA ASP A 181 8.91 21.43 36.74
C ASP A 181 9.11 20.98 35.27
N THR A 182 8.67 21.77 34.30
CA THR A 182 8.81 21.43 32.88
C THR A 182 9.88 22.31 32.25
N GLU A 183 11.10 21.79 32.15
CA GLU A 183 12.19 22.45 31.44
C GLU A 183 11.84 22.64 29.96
N SER A 184 12.30 23.75 29.38
CA SER A 184 12.05 24.08 27.97
C SER A 184 12.60 23.00 27.06
N THR A 185 11.72 22.31 26.33
CA THR A 185 12.07 21.08 25.60
C THR A 185 11.63 21.15 24.15
N ILE A 186 12.47 20.69 23.22
CA ILE A 186 12.08 20.37 21.85
C ILE A 186 12.10 18.86 21.64
N ILE A 187 11.03 18.35 21.03
CA ILE A 187 10.87 16.93 20.70
C ILE A 187 10.74 16.85 19.18
N VAL A 188 11.75 16.27 18.54
CA VAL A 188 11.85 16.16 17.10
C VAL A 188 11.64 14.71 16.68
N PRO A 189 10.75 14.42 15.73
CA PRO A 189 10.59 13.06 15.23
C PRO A 189 11.81 12.64 14.41
N ILE A 190 12.29 11.41 14.63
CA ILE A 190 13.28 10.76 13.77
C ILE A 190 12.50 10.07 12.66
N LYS A 191 12.54 10.67 11.46
CA LYS A 191 11.78 10.19 10.30
C LYS A 191 12.68 9.52 9.28
N LEU A 192 12.32 8.31 8.88
CA LEU A 192 12.94 7.61 7.77
C LEU A 192 11.91 7.46 6.65
N ARG A 193 12.15 8.16 5.53
CA ARG A 193 11.23 8.20 4.38
C ARG A 193 9.77 8.52 4.78
N GLY A 194 9.60 9.51 5.66
CA GLY A 194 8.30 9.98 6.15
C GLY A 194 7.68 9.16 7.29
N GLN A 195 8.26 8.03 7.68
CA GLN A 195 7.79 7.23 8.82
C GLN A 195 8.58 7.56 10.09
N VAL A 196 7.87 7.77 11.20
CA VAL A 196 8.50 8.04 12.50
C VAL A 196 9.02 6.72 13.08
N ILE A 197 10.34 6.62 13.26
CA ILE A 197 11.01 5.46 13.86
C ILE A 197 11.46 5.71 15.30
N GLY A 198 11.38 6.95 15.76
CA GLY A 198 11.75 7.35 17.11
C GLY A 198 11.60 8.85 17.32
N VAL A 199 12.06 9.32 18.48
CA VAL A 199 12.07 10.74 18.83
C VAL A 199 13.44 11.14 19.38
N MET A 200 13.81 12.39 19.10
CA MET A 200 14.93 13.07 19.73
C MET A 200 14.39 14.17 20.62
N ARG A 201 14.56 14.01 21.94
CA ARG A 201 14.19 15.00 22.94
C ARG A 201 15.43 15.79 23.33
N ILE A 202 15.37 17.11 23.20
CA ILE A 202 16.43 18.03 23.63
C ILE A 202 15.82 18.96 24.66
N GLN A 203 16.44 19.01 25.82
CA GLN A 203 15.96 19.74 26.98
C GLN A 203 16.98 20.82 27.34
N ALA A 204 16.50 22.05 27.52
CA ALA A 204 17.31 23.18 27.91
C ALA A 204 17.56 23.17 29.42
N PRO A 205 18.78 23.49 29.87
CA PRO A 205 19.06 23.69 31.28
C PRO A 205 18.22 24.84 31.88
N GLU A 206 17.98 25.90 31.09
CA GLU A 206 17.18 27.04 31.52
C GLU A 206 15.68 26.79 31.31
N GLN A 207 14.89 26.98 32.37
CA GLN A 207 13.44 26.82 32.32
C GLN A 207 12.81 27.80 31.32
N ASP A 208 13.29 29.04 31.23
CA ASP A 208 12.70 30.09 30.39
C ASP A 208 13.30 30.18 28.97
N LYS A 209 14.03 29.16 28.50
CA LYS A 209 14.64 29.19 27.17
C LYS A 209 13.58 29.30 26.07
N GLN A 210 13.63 30.39 25.30
CA GLN A 210 12.89 30.51 24.05
C GLN A 210 13.70 29.91 22.90
N TRP A 211 13.23 28.78 22.37
CA TRP A 211 13.83 28.15 21.20
C TRP A 211 13.65 29.01 19.96
N THR A 212 14.76 29.34 19.31
CA THR A 212 14.75 30.09 18.05
C THR A 212 14.42 29.19 16.87
N ALA A 213 13.92 29.76 15.78
CA ALA A 213 13.67 29.02 14.53
C ALA A 213 14.93 28.30 14.01
N ASN A 214 16.11 28.91 14.19
CA ASN A 214 17.38 28.32 13.78
C ASN A 214 17.72 27.06 14.59
N GLU A 215 17.49 27.07 15.90
CA GLU A 215 17.74 25.89 16.76
C GLU A 215 16.77 24.74 16.44
N ILE A 216 15.50 25.07 16.16
CA ILE A 216 14.50 24.09 15.73
C ILE A 216 14.91 23.46 14.39
N ASN A 217 15.25 24.30 13.40
CA ASN A 217 15.69 23.85 12.07
C ASN A 217 16.96 23.00 12.14
N LEU A 218 17.92 23.39 12.98
CA LEU A 218 19.13 22.60 13.21
C LEU A 218 18.80 21.23 13.80
N SER A 219 17.91 21.19 14.80
CA SER A 219 17.49 19.94 15.44
C SER A 219 16.75 19.02 14.46
N GLN A 220 15.93 19.57 13.57
CA GLN A 220 15.29 18.83 12.48
C GLN A 220 16.33 18.27 11.51
N ALA A 221 17.29 19.08 11.05
CA ALA A 221 18.35 18.63 10.15
C ALA A 221 19.24 17.53 10.78
N VAL A 222 19.52 17.62 12.08
CA VAL A 222 20.23 16.57 12.82
C VAL A 222 19.40 15.29 12.87
N SER A 223 18.10 15.39 13.15
CA SER A 223 17.17 14.25 13.18
C SER A 223 17.12 13.51 11.83
N GLU A 224 17.12 14.25 10.72
CA GLU A 224 17.15 13.68 9.36
C GLU A 224 18.44 12.92 9.08
N ARG A 225 19.60 13.45 9.48
CA ARG A 225 20.88 12.74 9.34
C ARG A 225 20.95 11.53 10.27
N LEU A 226 20.42 11.66 11.47
CA LEU A 226 20.38 10.58 12.46
C LEU A 226 19.52 9.41 11.95
N SER A 227 18.37 9.67 11.32
CA SER A 227 17.53 8.59 10.79
C SER A 227 18.23 7.75 9.74
N LEU A 228 19.00 8.39 8.84
CA LEU A 228 19.81 7.69 7.83
C LEU A 228 20.96 6.90 8.46
N ALA A 229 21.66 7.49 9.43
CA ALA A 229 22.75 6.82 10.13
C ALA A 229 22.26 5.61 10.92
N LEU A 230 21.11 5.73 11.58
CA LEU A 230 20.45 4.65 12.31
C LEU A 230 20.05 3.52 11.36
N GLU A 231 19.46 3.83 10.20
CA GLU A 231 19.12 2.81 9.20
C GLU A 231 20.36 2.07 8.70
N ASN A 232 21.43 2.79 8.39
CA ASN A 232 22.69 2.17 7.96
C ASN A 232 23.27 1.26 9.06
N ALA A 233 23.27 1.71 10.31
CA ALA A 233 23.74 0.91 11.43
C ALA A 233 22.90 -0.36 11.60
N ARG A 234 21.56 -0.24 11.52
CA ARG A 234 20.63 -1.37 11.57
C ARG A 234 20.91 -2.38 10.46
N LEU A 235 21.05 -1.92 9.23
CA LEU A 235 21.34 -2.77 8.06
C LEU A 235 22.68 -3.50 8.16
N ILE A 236 23.72 -2.81 8.67
CA ILE A 236 25.04 -3.43 8.90
C ILE A 236 24.94 -4.52 9.96
N GLN A 237 24.26 -4.25 11.09
CA GLN A 237 24.06 -5.24 12.15
C GLN A 237 23.26 -6.45 11.66
N GLU A 238 22.18 -6.22 10.91
CA GLU A 238 21.37 -7.29 10.32
C GLU A 238 22.19 -8.16 9.36
N SER A 239 22.99 -7.54 8.50
CA SER A 239 23.90 -8.23 7.57
C SER A 239 24.96 -9.06 8.31
N GLN A 240 25.62 -8.49 9.31
CA GLN A 240 26.61 -9.19 10.13
C GLN A 240 25.99 -10.40 10.84
N ARG A 241 24.79 -10.24 11.40
CA ARG A 241 24.08 -11.33 12.06
C ARG A 241 23.74 -12.46 11.10
N GLN A 242 23.30 -12.12 9.89
CA GLN A 242 23.01 -13.10 8.85
C GLN A 242 24.26 -13.92 8.50
N VAL A 243 25.42 -13.26 8.35
CA VAL A 243 26.70 -13.93 8.11
C VAL A 243 27.07 -14.85 9.27
N ILE A 244 26.97 -14.39 10.51
CA ILE A 244 27.27 -15.21 11.71
C ILE A 244 26.37 -16.45 11.75
N LYS A 245 25.07 -16.28 11.45
CA LYS A 245 24.11 -17.37 11.39
C LYS A 245 24.46 -18.39 10.30
N GLU A 246 24.82 -17.93 9.11
CA GLU A 246 25.21 -18.79 8.00
C GLU A 246 26.52 -19.56 8.28
N GLN A 247 27.50 -18.90 8.89
CA GLN A 247 28.74 -19.54 9.32
C GLN A 247 28.48 -20.66 10.33
N ALA A 248 27.62 -20.39 11.33
CA ALA A 248 27.23 -21.41 12.31
C ALA A 248 26.55 -22.61 11.63
N ILE A 249 25.60 -22.38 10.71
CA ILE A 249 24.94 -23.47 9.97
C ILE A 249 25.94 -24.29 9.16
N SER A 250 26.87 -23.63 8.47
CA SER A 250 27.88 -24.29 7.64
C SER A 250 28.83 -25.14 8.49
N GLU A 251 29.29 -24.63 9.63
CA GLU A 251 30.16 -25.36 10.56
C GLU A 251 29.48 -26.62 11.10
N ILE A 252 28.23 -26.50 11.55
CA ILE A 252 27.44 -27.63 12.04
C ILE A 252 27.24 -28.68 10.94
N THR A 253 26.87 -28.23 9.73
CA THR A 253 26.68 -29.13 8.58
C THR A 253 27.97 -29.85 8.20
N GLY A 254 29.12 -29.18 8.27
CA GLY A 254 30.44 -29.77 8.03
C GLY A 254 30.81 -30.84 9.07
N LYS A 255 30.58 -30.57 10.36
CA LYS A 255 30.82 -31.55 11.44
C LYS A 255 29.92 -32.78 11.29
N ILE A 256 28.64 -32.58 10.98
CA ILE A 256 27.68 -33.66 10.70
C ILE A 256 28.12 -34.46 9.47
N GLY A 257 28.46 -33.79 8.36
CA GLY A 257 28.81 -34.41 7.09
C GLY A 257 30.17 -35.13 7.08
N SER A 258 31.08 -34.80 7.99
CA SER A 258 32.37 -35.49 8.15
C SER A 258 32.27 -36.79 8.96
N SER A 259 31.14 -37.05 9.63
CA SER A 259 30.90 -38.29 10.34
C SER A 259 30.41 -39.40 9.40
N ILE A 260 31.07 -40.56 9.45
CA ILE A 260 30.77 -41.73 8.60
C ILE A 260 29.75 -42.67 9.29
N ASN A 261 29.56 -42.54 10.61
CA ASN A 261 28.63 -43.35 11.40
C ASN A 261 27.36 -42.56 11.72
N LEU A 262 26.18 -43.14 11.43
CA LEU A 262 24.87 -42.57 11.74
C LEU A 262 24.72 -42.20 13.23
N GLU A 263 25.29 -43.00 14.14
CA GLU A 263 25.29 -42.71 15.58
C GLU A 263 26.06 -41.42 15.89
N ASN A 264 27.25 -41.27 15.31
CA ASN A 264 28.06 -40.05 15.46
C ASN A 264 27.38 -38.83 14.83
N VAL A 265 26.76 -39.00 13.65
CA VAL A 265 25.96 -37.96 12.98
C VAL A 265 24.85 -37.45 13.91
N LEU A 266 24.09 -38.36 14.52
CA LEU A 266 22.99 -38.02 15.44
C LEU A 266 23.50 -37.35 16.71
N GLN A 267 24.58 -37.89 17.30
CA GLN A 267 25.19 -37.32 18.51
C GLN A 267 25.72 -35.91 18.25
N THR A 268 26.52 -35.72 17.20
CA THR A 268 27.05 -34.40 16.81
C THR A 268 25.92 -33.42 16.51
N ALA A 269 24.86 -33.83 15.84
CA ALA A 269 23.71 -32.97 15.57
C ALA A 269 23.02 -32.50 16.87
N VAL A 270 22.77 -33.40 17.83
CA VAL A 270 22.15 -33.04 19.11
C VAL A 270 23.04 -32.09 19.92
N GLU A 271 24.35 -32.39 20.01
CA GLU A 271 25.31 -31.58 20.77
C GLU A 271 25.46 -30.17 20.19
N GLU A 272 25.62 -30.05 18.87
CA GLU A 272 25.82 -28.75 18.21
C GLU A 272 24.54 -27.90 18.21
N LEU A 273 23.35 -28.52 18.02
CA LEU A 273 22.08 -27.82 18.12
C LEU A 273 21.80 -27.35 19.56
N GLY A 274 22.10 -28.19 20.56
CA GLY A 274 21.95 -27.82 21.97
C GLY A 274 22.88 -26.68 22.39
N ARG A 275 24.09 -26.59 21.83
CA ARG A 275 25.01 -25.46 22.07
C ARG A 275 24.57 -24.18 21.38
N SER A 276 24.03 -24.29 20.17
CA SER A 276 23.64 -23.14 19.34
C SER A 276 22.33 -22.47 19.80
N ILE A 277 21.50 -23.18 20.57
CA ILE A 277 20.22 -22.67 21.09
C ILE A 277 20.23 -22.82 22.62
N PRO A 278 20.74 -21.82 23.36
CA PRO A 278 20.83 -21.88 24.82
C PRO A 278 19.46 -22.13 25.47
N GLY A 279 19.38 -23.12 26.36
CA GLY A 279 18.15 -23.46 27.10
C GLY A 279 17.16 -24.34 26.34
N SER A 280 17.56 -24.97 25.24
CA SER A 280 16.70 -25.89 24.48
C SER A 280 17.04 -27.36 24.71
N GLU A 281 16.00 -28.21 24.70
CA GLU A 281 16.13 -29.67 24.71
C GLU A 281 16.02 -30.18 23.26
N VAL A 282 17.04 -30.90 22.78
CA VAL A 282 17.09 -31.40 21.41
C VAL A 282 16.97 -32.92 21.42
N ILE A 283 15.94 -33.45 20.74
CA ILE A 283 15.67 -34.88 20.62
C ILE A 283 15.58 -35.26 19.14
N ILE A 284 16.41 -36.21 18.71
CA ILE A 284 16.32 -36.81 17.36
C ILE A 284 15.91 -38.27 17.50
N LYS A 285 14.79 -38.67 16.87
CA LYS A 285 14.26 -40.03 16.93
C LYS A 285 14.03 -40.59 15.53
N LEU A 286 14.65 -41.73 15.23
CA LEU A 286 14.42 -42.46 14.00
C LEU A 286 13.14 -43.32 14.08
N LYS A 287 12.40 -43.41 12.98
CA LYS A 287 11.19 -44.24 12.89
C LYS A 287 11.61 -45.72 12.85
N LYS A 288 11.14 -46.52 13.82
CA LYS A 288 11.37 -47.98 13.85
C LYS A 288 10.64 -48.63 12.65
N LYS A 289 11.34 -49.44 11.84
CA LYS A 289 10.67 -50.30 10.85
C LYS A 289 9.76 -51.28 11.60
N MET A 290 8.52 -51.41 11.13
CA MET A 290 7.54 -52.41 11.63
C MET A 290 8.01 -53.81 11.32
#